data_AF-A0A0S7BFD3-F1
#
_entry.id   AF-A0A0S7BFD3-F1
#
_cell.length_a   1.000
_cell.length_b   1.000
_cell.length_c   1.000
_cell.angle_alpha   90.00
_cell.angle_beta   90.00
_cell.angle_gamma   90.00
#
_symmetry.space_group_name_H-M   'P 1'
#
loop_
_entity.id
_entity.type
_entity.pdbx_description
1 polymer ?
#
loop_
_entity_poly.entity_id
_entity_poly.type
_entity_poly.pdbx_seq_one_letter_code
_entity_poly.pdbx_strand_id
1 'polypeptide(L)'
;MKRNLFIVVFCFISLGMVSCDRISGLQVPTGAGTPSAIQTITVALTQTAALSLDPNQTLTLDSANAATAGPDILALTTTPSAPCDSAAAGRPIDVTIPDDTVISAGSAFTKVWRLVNTGSCPWTTDYAVVWFSGDRMGSISEQNLSHPVEVGQSVDIAVDMTAPAEAGVMQSFWKLRNADAQLFGIGPASNAPFWVRIIVEDAATVEPTQAPEPTATPVTLVQGSVDLLPGEGINLDTGEKTSAGAGDMGLMNTSGSFVLQPGPGAILGSAGNGSPTLDDCRLVVQGTEAVALAELAPGSYFCYQTDQGMAGVARLADLNQDGIRLDFNTWSVP
;
A
#
# COMPACT_ATOMS: atom_id res chain seq x y z
N MET A 1 -5.04 8.68 -77.57
CA MET A 1 -4.94 7.68 -76.48
C MET A 1 -3.49 7.62 -76.05
N LYS A 2 -3.15 8.30 -74.93
CA LYS A 2 -1.77 8.52 -74.49
C LYS A 2 -1.45 7.52 -73.37
N ARG A 3 -0.35 6.78 -73.55
CA ARG A 3 0.15 5.69 -72.70
C ARG A 3 1.23 6.26 -71.79
N ASN A 4 0.95 6.41 -70.49
CA ASN A 4 1.89 6.93 -69.52
C ASN A 4 2.66 5.78 -68.84
N LEU A 5 3.97 5.84 -69.05
CA LEU A 5 5.03 4.98 -68.53
C LEU A 5 5.35 5.37 -67.09
N PHE A 6 5.07 4.50 -66.12
CA PHE A 6 5.49 4.68 -64.72
C PHE A 6 6.82 3.96 -64.49
N ILE A 7 7.87 4.75 -64.22
CA ILE A 7 9.18 4.30 -63.76
C ILE A 7 9.14 4.31 -62.23
N VAL A 8 9.23 3.13 -61.61
CA VAL A 8 9.36 2.99 -60.15
C VAL A 8 10.85 2.80 -59.82
N VAL A 9 11.41 3.78 -59.12
CA VAL A 9 12.79 3.81 -58.65
C VAL A 9 12.91 2.96 -57.38
N PHE A 10 13.73 1.91 -57.43
CA PHE A 10 14.11 1.07 -56.29
C PHE A 10 15.20 1.78 -55.48
N CYS A 11 14.89 2.20 -54.25
CA CYS A 11 15.85 2.75 -53.30
C CYS A 11 16.32 1.61 -52.37
N PHE A 12 17.56 1.17 -52.54
CA PHE A 12 18.24 0.20 -51.69
C PHE A 12 18.66 0.88 -50.37
N ILE A 13 18.05 0.45 -49.26
CA ILE A 13 18.54 0.78 -47.91
C ILE A 13 19.18 -0.48 -47.32
N SER A 14 20.51 -0.48 -47.29
CA SER A 14 21.37 -1.41 -46.58
C SER A 14 21.38 -1.07 -45.09
N LEU A 15 20.82 -1.94 -44.24
CA LEU A 15 21.04 -1.89 -42.79
C LEU A 15 22.14 -2.90 -42.41
N GLY A 16 23.25 -2.37 -41.92
CA GLY A 16 24.43 -3.14 -41.51
C GLY A 16 24.24 -3.84 -40.16
N MET A 17 24.80 -5.04 -40.07
CA MET A 17 24.99 -5.77 -38.83
C MET A 17 26.12 -5.13 -38.01
N VAL A 18 25.89 -4.90 -36.71
CA VAL A 18 26.93 -4.62 -35.72
C VAL A 18 26.87 -5.71 -34.66
N SER A 19 28.00 -6.41 -34.52
CA SER A 19 28.33 -7.41 -33.51
C SER A 19 29.19 -6.78 -32.40
N CYS A 20 29.42 -7.56 -31.34
CA CYS A 20 30.27 -7.39 -30.16
C CYS A 20 29.62 -6.62 -29.00
N ASP A 21 29.75 -7.03 -27.74
CA ASP A 21 30.47 -8.15 -27.15
C ASP A 21 29.93 -8.46 -25.74
N ARG A 22 30.30 -9.64 -25.23
CA ARG A 22 29.93 -10.15 -23.91
C ARG A 22 30.58 -9.38 -22.77
N ILE A 23 29.83 -9.14 -21.69
CA ILE A 23 30.40 -8.84 -20.37
C ILE A 23 29.99 -9.95 -19.41
N SER A 24 30.99 -10.73 -19.02
CA SER A 24 30.97 -11.68 -17.92
C SER A 24 31.14 -10.95 -16.59
N GLY A 25 30.43 -11.43 -15.56
CA GLY A 25 30.87 -11.34 -14.17
C GLY A 25 30.25 -10.22 -13.34
N LEU A 26 29.13 -10.53 -12.66
CA LEU A 26 28.94 -10.09 -11.29
C LEU A 26 28.46 -11.28 -10.46
N GLN A 27 29.33 -11.63 -9.52
CA GLN A 27 29.22 -12.71 -8.56
C GLN A 27 28.33 -12.25 -7.40
N VAL A 28 27.31 -13.03 -7.07
CA VAL A 28 26.51 -12.87 -5.86
C VAL A 28 27.32 -13.40 -4.68
N PRO A 29 27.57 -12.63 -3.60
CA PRO A 29 28.08 -13.21 -2.37
C PRO A 29 26.90 -13.69 -1.51
N THR A 30 26.82 -15.01 -1.36
CA THR A 30 26.14 -15.68 -0.26
C THR A 30 27.00 -15.54 1.00
N GLY A 31 26.40 -15.09 2.11
CA GLY A 31 27.12 -14.98 3.39
C GLY A 31 26.17 -14.72 4.55
N ALA A 32 25.72 -15.80 5.19
CA ALA A 32 25.09 -15.78 6.52
C ALA A 32 26.18 -15.68 7.60
N GLY A 33 25.98 -14.82 8.61
CA GLY A 33 26.84 -14.77 9.79
C GLY A 33 26.66 -13.53 10.68
N THR A 34 25.80 -13.65 11.70
CA THR A 34 25.79 -12.98 13.02
C THR A 34 25.81 -11.43 13.15
N PRO A 35 24.97 -10.84 14.04
CA PRO A 35 24.92 -9.40 14.24
C PRO A 35 26.03 -8.93 15.19
N SER A 36 26.77 -7.89 14.79
CA SER A 36 27.72 -7.23 15.68
C SER A 36 27.70 -5.71 15.51
N ALA A 37 27.46 -5.04 16.64
CA ALA A 37 27.74 -3.65 17.00
C ALA A 37 27.28 -2.51 16.06
N ILE A 38 26.33 -1.74 16.57
CA ILE A 38 25.93 -0.39 16.15
C ILE A 38 27.18 0.51 16.06
N GLN A 39 27.49 1.03 14.87
CA GLN A 39 28.43 2.14 14.72
C GLN A 39 27.69 3.48 14.81
N THR A 40 28.18 4.31 15.74
CA THR A 40 27.76 5.69 15.96
C THR A 40 28.32 6.57 14.85
N ILE A 41 27.46 7.31 14.15
CA ILE A 41 27.89 8.38 13.23
C ILE A 41 28.23 9.60 14.08
N THR A 42 29.52 9.86 14.30
CA THR A 42 30.01 11.14 14.80
C THR A 42 29.91 12.19 13.69
N VAL A 43 29.04 13.18 13.88
CA VAL A 43 29.03 14.42 13.09
C VAL A 43 30.00 15.40 13.74
N ALA A 44 31.02 15.81 12.99
CA ALA A 44 31.93 16.88 13.40
C ALA A 44 31.33 18.25 13.04
N LEU A 45 31.10 19.09 14.05
CA LEU A 45 30.91 20.53 13.88
C LEU A 45 31.77 21.25 14.92
N THR A 46 32.89 21.78 14.46
CA THR A 46 33.80 22.62 15.25
C THR A 46 33.75 24.04 14.70
N GLN A 47 33.22 24.98 15.47
CA GLN A 47 33.78 26.34 15.51
C GLN A 47 33.43 27.03 16.83
N THR A 48 34.44 27.17 17.68
CA THR A 48 34.41 27.99 18.90
C THR A 48 34.98 29.35 18.54
N ALA A 49 34.19 30.41 18.65
CA ALA A 49 34.70 31.78 18.63
C ALA A 49 35.29 32.09 20.02
N ALA A 50 36.60 32.28 20.09
CA ALA A 50 37.28 32.73 21.30
C ALA A 50 37.18 34.25 21.41
N LEU A 51 36.64 34.75 22.52
CA LEU A 51 36.76 36.15 22.93
C LEU A 51 38.11 36.34 23.62
N SER A 52 38.97 37.16 23.03
CA SER A 52 40.22 37.64 23.64
C SER A 52 39.89 38.87 24.49
N LEU A 53 40.16 38.81 25.79
CA LEU A 53 40.10 39.96 26.69
C LEU A 53 41.51 40.56 26.83
N ASP A 54 41.64 41.84 26.51
CA ASP A 54 42.84 42.65 26.73
C ASP A 54 42.81 43.26 28.15
N PRO A 55 43.78 42.99 29.03
CA PRO A 55 43.79 43.50 30.39
C PRO A 55 44.60 44.80 30.50
N ASN A 56 44.20 45.87 29.81
CA ASN A 56 44.75 47.21 30.13
C ASN A 56 43.89 48.40 29.65
N GLN A 57 42.70 48.57 30.20
CA GLN A 57 41.99 49.87 30.13
C GLN A 57 41.53 50.26 31.53
N THR A 58 42.29 51.16 32.14
CA THR A 58 41.95 51.85 33.38
C THR A 58 41.06 53.04 33.04
N LEU A 59 39.77 53.00 33.41
CA LEU A 59 38.88 54.15 33.29
C LEU A 59 38.80 54.89 34.63
N THR A 60 39.29 56.13 34.60
CA THR A 60 39.27 57.11 35.67
C THR A 60 37.88 57.66 35.92
N LEU A 61 37.47 57.74 37.19
CA LEU A 61 36.30 58.51 37.63
C LEU A 61 36.66 60.01 37.65
N ASP A 62 35.94 60.80 36.86
CA ASP A 62 35.88 62.25 37.02
C ASP A 62 34.48 62.65 37.50
N SER A 63 34.43 63.64 38.39
CA SER A 63 33.25 64.15 39.08
C SER A 63 33.18 65.65 38.91
N ALA A 64 32.08 66.16 38.31
CA ALA A 64 31.52 67.53 38.35
C ALA A 64 30.71 67.73 37.04
N ASN A 65 29.53 68.35 36.96
CA ASN A 65 28.92 69.39 37.78
C ASN A 65 27.39 69.46 37.51
N ALA A 66 26.71 70.29 38.29
CA ALA A 66 25.27 70.34 38.56
C ALA A 66 24.32 70.97 37.50
N ALA A 67 23.08 70.46 37.53
CA ALA A 67 21.74 71.09 37.44
C ALA A 67 21.34 72.01 36.26
N THR A 68 20.23 71.68 35.57
CA THR A 68 18.99 72.49 35.49
C THR A 68 17.81 71.70 34.88
N ALA A 69 16.59 72.05 35.31
CA ALA A 69 15.34 71.32 35.11
C ALA A 69 14.69 71.43 33.71
N GLY A 70 13.90 70.41 33.32
CA GLY A 70 12.94 70.41 32.21
C GLY A 70 12.17 69.08 32.15
N PRO A 71 10.87 69.06 31.79
CA PRO A 71 9.93 68.05 32.27
C PRO A 71 10.04 66.71 31.53
N ASP A 72 9.92 65.65 32.33
CA ASP A 72 9.12 64.45 32.10
C ASP A 72 8.68 64.20 30.64
N ILE A 73 9.41 63.33 29.95
CA ILE A 73 8.82 62.46 28.92
C ILE A 73 9.25 61.05 29.28
N LEU A 74 8.44 60.40 30.12
CA LEU A 74 8.32 58.95 30.15
C LEU A 74 7.91 58.51 28.73
N ALA A 75 8.87 58.16 27.90
CA ALA A 75 8.62 57.35 26.72
C ALA A 75 8.24 55.94 27.22
N LEU A 76 6.96 55.77 27.57
CA LEU A 76 6.33 54.47 27.70
C LEU A 76 6.43 53.81 26.31
N THR A 77 7.45 52.98 26.11
CA THR A 77 7.42 51.97 25.07
C THR A 77 6.33 50.98 25.48
N THR A 78 5.09 51.28 25.07
CA THR A 78 3.96 50.35 25.17
C THR A 78 4.29 49.15 24.29
N THR A 79 4.98 48.16 24.86
CA THR A 79 4.94 46.81 24.31
C THR A 79 3.45 46.48 24.22
N PRO A 80 2.89 46.18 23.03
CA PRO A 80 1.47 45.86 22.95
C PRO A 80 1.23 44.67 23.89
N SER A 81 0.44 44.91 24.94
CA SER A 81 -0.01 43.86 25.85
C SER A 81 -0.66 42.78 24.99
N ALA A 82 -0.19 41.53 25.12
CA ALA A 82 -0.75 40.43 24.37
C ALA A 82 -2.28 40.36 24.60
N PRO A 83 -3.08 40.13 23.55
CA PRO A 83 -4.53 40.00 23.70
C PRO A 83 -4.86 38.87 24.67
N CYS A 84 -5.97 39.04 25.41
CA CYS A 84 -6.46 38.05 26.38
C CYS A 84 -6.63 36.68 25.72
N ASP A 85 -7.33 36.66 24.59
CA ASP A 85 -7.60 35.45 23.81
C ASP A 85 -6.68 35.39 22.58
N SER A 86 -5.78 34.41 22.56
CA SER A 86 -4.89 34.13 21.41
C SER A 86 -4.45 32.69 21.42
N ALA A 87 -4.47 32.05 20.24
CA ALA A 87 -4.00 30.69 20.08
C ALA A 87 -2.85 30.60 19.07
N ALA A 88 -2.00 29.59 19.24
CA ALA A 88 -1.06 29.15 18.24
C ALA A 88 -1.27 27.67 17.90
N ALA A 89 -0.83 27.29 16.70
CA ALA A 89 -0.76 25.89 16.30
C ALA A 89 0.28 25.13 17.15
N GLY A 90 -0.10 23.97 17.65
CA GLY A 90 0.82 23.03 18.26
C GLY A 90 1.78 22.39 17.25
N ARG A 91 2.71 21.58 17.76
CA ARG A 91 3.62 20.78 16.93
C ARG A 91 3.50 19.30 17.31
N PRO A 92 2.90 18.45 16.44
CA PRO A 92 2.11 18.82 15.25
C PRO A 92 0.80 19.53 15.62
N ILE A 93 0.15 20.20 14.67
CA ILE A 93 -1.21 20.73 14.85
C ILE A 93 -2.24 19.61 14.66
N ASP A 94 -2.08 18.79 13.62
CA ASP A 94 -2.92 17.63 13.36
C ASP A 94 -2.39 16.44 14.16
N VAL A 95 -3.06 16.11 15.27
CA VAL A 95 -2.72 14.94 16.09
C VAL A 95 -3.35 13.68 15.47
N THR A 96 -4.57 13.80 14.96
CA THR A 96 -5.22 12.78 14.12
C THR A 96 -5.67 13.39 12.79
N ILE A 97 -5.88 12.53 11.80
CA ILE A 97 -6.37 12.88 10.47
C ILE A 97 -5.54 14.02 9.85
N PRO A 98 -4.27 13.77 9.45
CA PRO A 98 -3.50 14.73 8.69
C PRO A 98 -4.25 15.20 7.44
N ASP A 99 -3.91 16.37 6.93
CA ASP A 99 -4.48 16.86 5.68
C ASP A 99 -4.34 15.81 4.56
N ASP A 100 -5.38 15.72 3.72
CA ASP A 100 -5.51 14.73 2.64
C ASP A 100 -5.68 13.27 3.07
N THR A 101 -6.03 13.01 4.33
CA THR A 101 -6.45 11.66 4.74
C THR A 101 -7.68 11.23 3.94
N VAL A 102 -7.59 10.05 3.31
CA VAL A 102 -8.68 9.43 2.57
C VAL A 102 -9.66 8.77 3.55
N ILE A 103 -10.95 9.11 3.46
CA ILE A 103 -12.01 8.58 4.31
C ILE A 103 -13.21 8.21 3.43
N SER A 104 -13.79 7.03 3.64
CA SER A 104 -14.99 6.61 2.92
C SER A 104 -16.21 7.46 3.31
N ALA A 105 -17.05 7.81 2.33
CA ALA A 105 -18.24 8.63 2.51
C ALA A 105 -19.13 8.12 3.66
N GLY A 106 -19.65 9.03 4.48
CA GLY A 106 -20.49 8.69 5.63
C GLY A 106 -19.76 8.04 6.82
N SER A 107 -18.46 7.78 6.74
CA SER A 107 -17.71 7.18 7.85
C SER A 107 -17.50 8.17 8.98
N ALA A 108 -17.62 7.68 10.22
CA ALA A 108 -17.28 8.45 11.40
C ALA A 108 -15.75 8.47 11.62
N PHE A 109 -15.23 9.61 12.06
CA PHE A 109 -13.83 9.76 12.45
C PHE A 109 -13.69 10.83 13.53
N THR A 110 -12.61 10.77 14.31
CA THR A 110 -12.33 11.78 15.35
C THR A 110 -11.14 12.62 14.92
N LYS A 111 -11.37 13.93 14.74
CA LYS A 111 -10.31 14.90 14.47
C LYS A 111 -9.78 15.46 15.78
N VAL A 112 -8.46 15.43 15.95
CA VAL A 112 -7.77 16.00 17.12
C VAL A 112 -6.79 17.06 16.66
N TRP A 113 -7.00 18.29 17.14
CA TRP A 113 -6.05 19.39 16.96
C TRP A 113 -5.29 19.68 18.24
N ARG A 114 -4.00 19.96 18.13
CA ARG A 114 -3.22 20.52 19.22
C ARG A 114 -3.10 22.03 19.08
N LEU A 115 -3.60 22.76 20.05
CA LEU A 115 -3.51 24.21 20.13
C LEU A 115 -2.70 24.63 21.38
N VAL A 116 -2.12 25.82 21.34
CA VAL A 116 -1.37 26.41 22.45
C VAL A 116 -2.01 27.73 22.84
N ASN A 117 -2.26 27.94 24.12
CA ASN A 117 -2.72 29.24 24.62
C ASN A 117 -1.55 30.23 24.62
N THR A 118 -1.59 31.20 23.70
CA THR A 118 -0.59 32.27 23.57
C THR A 118 -1.16 33.63 23.99
N GLY A 119 -2.35 33.64 24.60
CA GLY A 119 -2.98 34.84 25.13
C GLY A 119 -2.43 35.25 26.49
N SER A 120 -2.99 36.31 27.07
CA SER A 120 -2.69 36.74 28.43
C SER A 120 -3.66 36.20 29.48
N CYS A 121 -4.74 35.52 29.07
CA CYS A 121 -5.75 34.94 29.95
C CYS A 121 -5.79 33.41 29.85
N PRO A 122 -6.09 32.69 30.95
CA PRO A 122 -6.36 31.26 30.89
C PRO A 122 -7.68 30.99 30.17
N TRP A 123 -7.73 29.94 29.35
CA TRP A 123 -8.99 29.46 28.79
C TRP A 123 -9.70 28.61 29.83
N THR A 124 -10.94 28.98 30.18
CA THR A 124 -11.77 28.19 31.11
C THR A 124 -12.58 27.14 30.35
N THR A 125 -13.35 26.33 31.06
CA THR A 125 -14.31 25.38 30.45
C THR A 125 -15.50 26.07 29.77
N ASP A 126 -15.66 27.39 29.91
CA ASP A 126 -16.68 28.17 29.19
C ASP A 126 -16.23 28.52 27.76
N TYR A 127 -14.96 28.28 27.45
CA TYR A 127 -14.42 28.36 26.10
C TYR A 127 -14.85 27.14 25.31
N ALA A 128 -15.01 27.31 24.01
CA ALA A 128 -15.43 26.23 23.12
C ALA A 128 -14.70 26.25 21.78
N VAL A 129 -14.58 25.09 21.15
CA VAL A 129 -14.27 24.97 19.72
C VAL A 129 -15.58 25.04 18.94
N VAL A 130 -15.61 25.85 17.88
CA VAL A 130 -16.82 26.19 17.13
C VAL A 130 -16.57 26.05 15.64
N TRP A 131 -17.50 25.40 14.95
CA TRP A 131 -17.50 25.35 13.50
C TRP A 131 -17.73 26.76 12.95
N PHE A 132 -16.82 27.23 12.09
CA PHE A 132 -16.82 28.59 11.56
C PHE A 132 -17.34 28.67 10.13
N SER A 133 -16.86 27.80 9.24
CA SER A 133 -17.24 27.78 7.82
C SER A 133 -16.78 26.50 7.11
N GLY A 134 -17.06 26.40 5.80
CA GLY A 134 -16.65 25.28 4.94
C GLY A 134 -17.63 24.13 4.97
N ASP A 135 -17.12 22.92 4.73
CA ASP A 135 -17.93 21.71 4.69
C ASP A 135 -18.33 21.27 6.10
N ARG A 136 -19.55 20.79 6.24
CA ARG A 136 -20.07 20.31 7.52
C ARG A 136 -19.83 18.80 7.64
N MET A 137 -19.00 18.41 8.62
CA MET A 137 -18.57 17.02 8.81
C MET A 137 -19.12 16.46 10.13
N GLY A 138 -20.44 16.39 10.30
CA GLY A 138 -21.09 15.92 11.52
C GLY A 138 -22.10 16.90 12.11
N SER A 139 -22.68 16.55 13.26
CA SER A 139 -23.73 17.35 13.93
C SER A 139 -23.18 18.37 14.92
N ILE A 140 -21.98 18.15 15.44
CA ILE A 140 -21.31 19.04 16.41
C ILE A 140 -20.96 20.36 15.71
N SER A 141 -21.53 21.46 16.19
CA SER A 141 -21.17 22.82 15.75
C SER A 141 -20.40 23.60 16.82
N GLU A 142 -20.46 23.14 18.07
CA GLU A 142 -19.75 23.73 19.20
C GLU A 142 -19.48 22.64 20.25
N GLN A 143 -18.31 22.70 20.88
CA GLN A 143 -17.95 21.84 22.00
C GLN A 143 -17.08 22.61 23.00
N ASN A 144 -17.50 22.67 24.26
CA ASN A 144 -16.72 23.27 25.34
C ASN A 144 -15.41 22.53 25.58
N LEU A 145 -14.39 23.25 26.06
CA LEU A 145 -13.15 22.64 26.50
C LEU A 145 -13.41 21.73 27.70
N SER A 146 -12.79 20.55 27.70
CA SER A 146 -12.96 19.55 28.77
C SER A 146 -12.27 19.92 30.08
N HIS A 147 -11.28 20.81 30.02
CA HIS A 147 -10.55 21.34 31.17
C HIS A 147 -9.98 22.73 30.85
N PRO A 148 -9.64 23.54 31.86
CA PRO A 148 -8.95 24.81 31.66
C PRO A 148 -7.58 24.64 30.99
N VAL A 149 -7.11 25.68 30.30
CA VAL A 149 -5.81 25.74 29.63
C VAL A 149 -5.08 27.02 30.04
N GLU A 150 -4.06 26.85 30.88
CA GLU A 150 -3.23 27.96 31.36
C GLU A 150 -2.43 28.62 30.24
N VAL A 151 -2.02 29.86 30.48
CA VAL A 151 -1.18 30.62 29.53
C VAL A 151 0.12 29.86 29.24
N GLY A 152 0.45 29.70 27.96
CA GLY A 152 1.61 28.96 27.47
C GLY A 152 1.43 27.44 27.42
N GLN A 153 0.31 26.89 27.88
CA GLN A 153 0.04 25.45 27.84
C GLN A 153 -0.62 25.03 26.52
N SER A 154 -0.48 23.74 26.19
CA SER A 154 -1.14 23.11 25.04
C SER A 154 -2.35 22.28 25.44
N VAL A 155 -3.30 22.15 24.52
CA VAL A 155 -4.49 21.30 24.64
C VAL A 155 -4.72 20.53 23.34
N ASP A 156 -5.12 19.26 23.49
CA ASP A 156 -5.58 18.41 22.40
C ASP A 156 -7.11 18.41 22.40
N ILE A 157 -7.70 19.00 21.36
CA ILE A 157 -9.15 19.15 21.22
C ILE A 157 -9.63 18.11 20.23
N ALA A 158 -10.39 17.12 20.73
CA ALA A 158 -11.02 16.08 19.94
C ALA A 158 -12.46 16.46 19.56
N VAL A 159 -12.81 16.32 18.29
CA VAL A 159 -14.17 16.50 17.76
C VAL A 159 -14.53 15.29 16.90
N ASP A 160 -15.64 14.65 17.25
CA ASP A 160 -16.21 13.56 16.47
C ASP A 160 -16.94 14.09 15.23
N MET A 161 -16.62 13.51 14.09
CA MET A 161 -17.02 13.97 12.78
C MET A 161 -17.55 12.82 11.92
N THR A 162 -18.25 13.19 10.85
CA THR A 162 -18.71 12.24 9.82
C THR A 162 -18.35 12.78 8.45
N ALA A 163 -17.67 11.97 7.64
CA ALA A 163 -17.35 12.33 6.27
C ALA A 163 -18.65 12.59 5.48
N PRO A 164 -18.72 13.66 4.67
CA PRO A 164 -19.85 13.91 3.78
C PRO A 164 -20.16 12.71 2.88
N ALA A 165 -21.39 12.66 2.35
CA ALA A 165 -21.81 11.62 1.42
C ALA A 165 -21.25 11.83 0.00
N GLU A 166 -20.86 13.06 -0.33
CA GLU A 166 -20.31 13.44 -1.63
C GLU A 166 -18.79 13.18 -1.65
N ALA A 167 -18.31 12.48 -2.67
CA ALA A 167 -16.89 12.28 -2.90
C ALA A 167 -16.19 13.60 -3.32
N GLY A 168 -14.93 13.75 -2.91
CA GLY A 168 -14.10 14.90 -3.25
C GLY A 168 -13.26 15.41 -2.08
N VAL A 169 -12.53 16.51 -2.34
CA VAL A 169 -11.77 17.20 -1.29
C VAL A 169 -12.74 18.03 -0.46
N MET A 170 -12.84 17.71 0.82
CA MET A 170 -13.71 18.39 1.76
C MET A 170 -12.89 19.08 2.84
N GLN A 171 -13.25 20.31 3.22
CA GLN A 171 -12.53 21.10 4.20
C GLN A 171 -13.47 21.86 5.14
N SER A 172 -13.29 21.63 6.44
CA SER A 172 -14.09 22.26 7.51
C SER A 172 -13.22 23.19 8.34
N PHE A 173 -13.67 24.43 8.57
CA PHE A 173 -12.93 25.47 9.29
C PHE A 173 -13.53 25.71 10.68
N TRP A 174 -12.65 25.87 11.66
CA TRP A 174 -12.99 25.95 13.08
C TRP A 174 -12.26 27.12 13.75
N LYS A 175 -12.90 27.66 14.79
CA LYS A 175 -12.38 28.72 15.66
C LYS A 175 -12.63 28.40 17.12
N LEU A 176 -11.97 29.13 18.01
CA LEU A 176 -12.30 29.12 19.43
C LEU A 176 -13.30 30.24 19.73
N ARG A 177 -14.15 30.03 20.74
CA ARG A 177 -15.09 31.00 21.30
C ARG A 177 -14.76 31.19 22.77
N ASN A 178 -14.64 32.44 23.22
CA ASN A 178 -14.44 32.77 24.65
C ASN A 178 -15.78 32.78 25.42
N ALA A 179 -15.71 33.02 26.73
CA ALA A 179 -16.88 33.08 27.62
C ALA A 179 -17.91 34.15 27.22
N ASP A 180 -17.46 35.25 26.61
CA ASP A 180 -18.30 36.35 26.10
C ASP A 180 -18.83 36.10 24.68
N ALA A 181 -18.74 34.87 24.19
CA ALA A 181 -19.14 34.44 22.85
C ALA A 181 -18.37 35.09 21.68
N GLN A 182 -17.20 35.67 21.94
CA GLN A 182 -16.33 36.23 20.91
C GLN A 182 -15.45 35.14 20.29
N LEU A 183 -15.36 35.15 18.96
CA LEU A 183 -14.53 34.21 18.22
C LEU A 183 -13.08 34.70 18.10
N PHE A 184 -12.15 33.78 18.32
CA PHE A 184 -10.72 33.98 18.09
C PHE A 184 -10.13 32.70 17.50
N GLY A 185 -8.87 32.76 17.08
CA GLY A 185 -8.22 31.63 16.45
C GLY A 185 -6.71 31.75 16.46
N ILE A 186 -6.09 31.14 15.46
CA ILE A 186 -4.64 31.06 15.35
C ILE A 186 -4.05 32.23 14.56
N GLY A 187 -2.72 32.28 14.52
CA GLY A 187 -1.94 33.19 13.69
C GLY A 187 -1.72 34.57 14.32
N PRO A 188 -0.97 35.46 13.63
CA PRO A 188 -0.49 36.71 14.22
C PRO A 188 -1.59 37.67 14.70
N ALA A 189 -2.77 37.61 14.07
CA ALA A 189 -3.93 38.42 14.44
C ALA A 189 -4.92 37.69 15.36
N SER A 190 -4.61 36.47 15.81
CA SER A 190 -5.48 35.64 16.67
C SER A 190 -6.90 35.45 16.12
N ASN A 191 -7.05 35.40 14.80
CA ASN A 191 -8.35 35.37 14.13
C ASN A 191 -8.39 34.43 12.92
N ALA A 192 -7.30 33.74 12.60
CA ALA A 192 -7.33 32.75 11.53
C ALA A 192 -7.99 31.45 12.02
N PRO A 193 -8.82 30.79 11.20
CA PRO A 193 -9.33 29.48 11.53
C PRO A 193 -8.22 28.41 11.46
N PHE A 194 -8.43 27.30 12.15
CA PHE A 194 -7.76 26.03 11.89
C PHE A 194 -8.75 25.08 11.19
N TRP A 195 -8.29 23.97 10.62
CA TRP A 195 -9.14 23.17 9.74
C TRP A 195 -8.90 21.67 9.86
N VAL A 196 -9.85 20.92 9.31
CA VAL A 196 -9.67 19.54 8.88
C VAL A 196 -9.89 19.49 7.37
N ARG A 197 -9.01 18.80 6.65
CA ARG A 197 -9.13 18.58 5.22
C ARG A 197 -8.96 17.09 4.90
N ILE A 198 -9.97 16.50 4.30
CA ILE A 198 -10.02 15.07 3.96
C ILE A 198 -10.33 14.89 2.47
N ILE A 199 -9.98 13.72 1.94
CA ILE A 199 -10.44 13.26 0.64
C ILE A 199 -11.54 12.24 0.91
N VAL A 200 -12.76 12.56 0.53
CA VAL A 200 -13.89 11.63 0.60
C VAL A 200 -13.89 10.79 -0.66
N GLU A 201 -13.80 9.48 -0.48
CA GLU A 201 -14.07 8.51 -1.55
C GLU A 201 -15.46 7.94 -1.34
N ASP A 202 -16.13 7.54 -2.43
CA ASP A 202 -17.44 6.91 -2.31
C ASP A 202 -17.34 5.73 -1.34
N ALA A 203 -18.30 5.68 -0.41
CA ALA A 203 -18.47 4.47 0.39
C ALA A 203 -18.60 3.33 -0.62
N ALA A 204 -17.85 2.25 -0.44
CA ALA A 204 -18.06 1.05 -1.22
C ALA A 204 -19.56 0.76 -1.14
N THR A 205 -20.27 1.02 -2.23
CA THR A 205 -21.64 0.62 -2.36
C THR A 205 -21.54 -0.88 -2.19
N VAL A 206 -22.08 -1.38 -1.08
CA VAL A 206 -22.60 -2.73 -1.08
C VAL A 206 -23.68 -2.69 -2.17
N GLU A 207 -23.25 -2.87 -3.41
CA GLU A 207 -24.10 -3.34 -4.48
C GLU A 207 -24.91 -4.46 -3.82
N PRO A 208 -26.26 -4.38 -3.85
CA PRO A 208 -27.08 -5.38 -3.20
C PRO A 208 -26.49 -6.71 -3.63
N THR A 209 -25.96 -7.46 -2.67
CA THR A 209 -25.28 -8.72 -2.94
C THR A 209 -26.27 -9.48 -3.79
N GLN A 210 -26.01 -9.58 -5.10
CA GLN A 210 -26.74 -10.52 -5.92
C GLN A 210 -26.59 -11.80 -5.14
N ALA A 211 -27.73 -12.42 -4.78
CA ALA A 211 -27.73 -13.76 -4.22
C ALA A 211 -26.66 -14.52 -4.99
N PRO A 212 -25.62 -15.06 -4.32
CA PRO A 212 -24.40 -15.48 -4.99
C PRO A 212 -24.84 -16.18 -6.26
N GLU A 213 -24.53 -15.58 -7.42
CA GLU A 213 -24.75 -16.29 -8.68
C GLU A 213 -24.11 -17.64 -8.41
N PRO A 214 -24.88 -18.74 -8.43
CA PRO A 214 -24.48 -19.99 -7.80
C PRO A 214 -23.08 -20.26 -8.30
N THR A 215 -22.08 -20.12 -7.40
CA THR A 215 -20.70 -20.26 -7.80
C THR A 215 -20.64 -21.62 -8.45
N ALA A 216 -20.41 -21.63 -9.76
CA ALA A 216 -20.53 -22.82 -10.58
C ALA A 216 -19.75 -23.91 -9.87
N THR A 217 -20.47 -24.81 -9.20
CA THR A 217 -19.81 -25.88 -8.47
C THR A 217 -19.15 -26.69 -9.56
N PRO A 218 -17.82 -26.89 -9.53
CA PRO A 218 -17.14 -27.58 -10.60
C PRO A 218 -17.81 -28.94 -10.80
N VAL A 219 -18.47 -29.11 -11.94
CA VAL A 219 -19.14 -30.35 -12.27
C VAL A 219 -18.07 -31.28 -12.85
N THR A 220 -18.00 -32.50 -12.36
CA THR A 220 -17.16 -33.52 -12.99
C THR A 220 -17.69 -33.81 -14.39
N LEU A 221 -16.84 -33.60 -15.40
CA LEU A 221 -17.15 -34.00 -16.77
C LEU A 221 -16.96 -35.51 -16.94
N VAL A 222 -15.78 -36.00 -16.54
CA VAL A 222 -15.43 -37.42 -16.60
C VAL A 222 -14.53 -37.76 -15.43
N GLN A 223 -14.75 -38.93 -14.84
CA GLN A 223 -13.91 -39.49 -13.79
C GLN A 223 -13.82 -40.99 -13.96
N GLY A 224 -12.71 -41.59 -13.55
CA GLY A 224 -12.53 -43.02 -13.63
C GLY A 224 -11.16 -43.48 -13.13
N SER A 225 -10.93 -44.78 -13.24
CA SER A 225 -9.64 -45.40 -12.98
C SER A 225 -9.17 -46.13 -14.23
N VAL A 226 -7.88 -45.99 -14.57
CA VAL A 226 -7.27 -46.61 -15.74
C VAL A 226 -5.96 -47.28 -15.36
N ASP A 227 -5.77 -48.52 -15.80
CA ASP A 227 -4.46 -49.19 -15.78
C ASP A 227 -3.72 -48.86 -17.07
N LEU A 228 -2.51 -48.33 -17.03
CA LEU A 228 -1.72 -48.07 -18.24
C LEU A 228 -0.47 -48.95 -18.25
N LEU A 229 -0.24 -49.62 -19.38
CA LEU A 229 1.03 -50.28 -19.69
C LEU A 229 1.91 -49.34 -20.54
N PRO A 230 3.24 -49.54 -20.56
CA PRO A 230 4.12 -48.74 -21.42
C PRO A 230 3.70 -48.80 -22.88
N GLY A 231 3.51 -47.63 -23.50
CA GLY A 231 2.99 -47.48 -24.87
C GLY A 231 1.47 -47.28 -24.94
N GLU A 232 0.75 -47.35 -23.82
CA GLU A 232 -0.67 -46.97 -23.71
C GLU A 232 -0.82 -45.52 -23.24
N GLY A 233 -2.01 -44.96 -23.44
CA GLY A 233 -2.41 -43.65 -22.96
C GLY A 233 -3.90 -43.60 -22.64
N ILE A 234 -4.37 -42.40 -22.32
CA ILE A 234 -5.77 -42.11 -22.02
C ILE A 234 -6.15 -40.75 -22.60
N ASN A 235 -7.34 -40.68 -23.19
CA ASN A 235 -8.05 -39.41 -23.43
C ASN A 235 -8.82 -39.05 -22.16
N LEU A 236 -8.47 -37.94 -21.53
CA LEU A 236 -9.00 -37.47 -20.26
C LEU A 236 -10.27 -36.63 -20.42
N ASP A 237 -10.71 -36.34 -21.66
CA ASP A 237 -12.03 -35.77 -21.92
C ASP A 237 -13.11 -36.86 -21.96
N THR A 238 -12.78 -38.04 -22.49
CA THR A 238 -13.72 -39.16 -22.66
C THR A 238 -13.52 -40.30 -21.66
N GLY A 239 -12.34 -40.39 -21.04
CA GLY A 239 -11.94 -41.50 -20.18
C GLY A 239 -11.56 -42.77 -20.94
N GLU A 240 -11.43 -42.71 -22.27
CA GLU A 240 -11.09 -43.86 -23.10
C GLU A 240 -9.59 -44.08 -23.19
N LYS A 241 -9.16 -45.35 -23.13
CA LYS A 241 -7.77 -45.74 -23.37
C LYS A 241 -7.36 -45.48 -24.82
N THR A 242 -6.13 -45.03 -25.01
CA THR A 242 -5.51 -44.77 -26.32
C THR A 242 -4.13 -45.42 -26.41
N SER A 243 -3.47 -45.30 -27.56
CA SER A 243 -2.01 -45.45 -27.62
C SER A 243 -1.32 -44.24 -26.99
N ALA A 244 -0.10 -44.42 -26.48
CA ALA A 244 0.72 -43.33 -25.97
C ALA A 244 0.90 -42.24 -27.04
N GLY A 245 0.57 -40.99 -26.71
CA GLY A 245 0.65 -39.84 -27.61
C GLY A 245 -0.58 -39.59 -28.50
N ALA A 246 -1.61 -40.45 -28.45
CA ALA A 246 -2.88 -40.24 -29.15
C ALA A 246 -4.00 -39.67 -28.27
N GLY A 247 -3.84 -39.69 -26.95
CA GLY A 247 -4.71 -39.04 -25.97
C GLY A 247 -3.94 -38.00 -25.15
N ASP A 248 -4.58 -37.43 -24.14
CA ASP A 248 -4.02 -36.36 -23.29
C ASP A 248 -2.82 -36.79 -22.45
N MET A 249 -2.72 -38.08 -22.12
CA MET A 249 -1.66 -38.60 -21.28
C MET A 249 -1.22 -39.98 -21.76
N GLY A 250 0.09 -40.19 -21.88
CA GLY A 250 0.69 -41.47 -22.26
C GLY A 250 1.70 -41.97 -21.23
N LEU A 251 1.75 -43.29 -21.02
CA LEU A 251 2.80 -43.92 -20.24
C LEU A 251 3.92 -44.39 -21.16
N MET A 252 5.15 -43.97 -20.90
CA MET A 252 6.34 -44.45 -21.59
C MET A 252 7.32 -45.08 -20.61
N ASN A 253 8.13 -46.02 -21.09
CA ASN A 253 9.28 -46.53 -20.36
C ASN A 253 10.55 -45.96 -20.99
N THR A 254 11.28 -45.14 -20.23
CA THR A 254 12.53 -44.52 -20.66
C THR A 254 13.65 -45.03 -19.77
N SER A 255 14.57 -45.81 -20.35
CA SER A 255 15.75 -46.33 -19.64
C SER A 255 15.42 -47.12 -18.36
N GLY A 256 14.29 -47.82 -18.31
CA GLY A 256 13.87 -48.62 -17.17
C GLY A 256 13.05 -47.86 -16.12
N SER A 257 12.67 -46.61 -16.38
CA SER A 257 11.77 -45.82 -15.52
C SER A 257 10.51 -45.42 -16.28
N PHE A 258 9.37 -45.43 -15.60
CA PHE A 258 8.11 -44.96 -16.16
C PHE A 258 8.01 -43.44 -16.11
N VAL A 259 7.56 -42.85 -17.20
CA VAL A 259 7.31 -41.42 -17.35
C VAL A 259 5.91 -41.21 -17.91
N LEU A 260 5.18 -40.25 -17.33
CA LEU A 260 3.93 -39.76 -17.90
C LEU A 260 4.25 -38.61 -18.86
N GLN A 261 3.91 -38.81 -20.13
CA GLN A 261 4.10 -37.84 -21.19
C GLN A 261 2.76 -37.17 -21.51
N PRO A 262 2.68 -35.83 -21.49
CA PRO A 262 1.54 -35.11 -22.02
C PRO A 262 1.36 -35.38 -23.52
N GLY A 263 0.12 -35.56 -23.94
CA GLY A 263 -0.27 -35.61 -25.35
C GLY A 263 -0.19 -34.24 -26.04
N PRO A 264 -0.39 -34.17 -27.36
CA PRO A 264 -0.42 -32.91 -28.09
C PRO A 264 -1.51 -31.98 -27.55
N GLY A 265 -1.14 -30.79 -27.08
CA GLY A 265 -2.08 -29.79 -26.54
C GLY A 265 -2.46 -30.00 -25.07
N ALA A 266 -2.18 -31.18 -24.51
CA ALA A 266 -2.34 -31.44 -23.09
C ALA A 266 -1.12 -30.99 -22.29
N ILE A 267 -1.33 -30.74 -20.99
CA ILE A 267 -0.32 -30.26 -20.07
C ILE A 267 -0.37 -31.07 -18.78
N LEU A 268 0.80 -31.33 -18.18
CA LEU A 268 0.93 -32.12 -16.94
C LEU A 268 1.90 -31.46 -15.96
N GLY A 269 1.62 -31.60 -14.67
CA GLY A 269 2.46 -31.05 -13.62
C GLY A 269 2.14 -31.62 -12.25
N SER A 270 3.18 -31.81 -11.45
CA SER A 270 3.07 -32.43 -10.13
C SER A 270 2.37 -31.51 -9.14
N ALA A 271 1.47 -32.08 -8.35
CA ALA A 271 0.67 -31.37 -7.37
C ALA A 271 0.84 -32.02 -5.98
N GLY A 272 2.08 -32.11 -5.52
CA GLY A 272 2.46 -32.42 -4.14
C GLY A 272 1.70 -33.57 -3.45
N ASN A 273 1.55 -33.43 -2.12
CA ASN A 273 0.91 -34.42 -1.23
C ASN A 273 -0.42 -33.86 -0.68
N GLY A 274 -1.42 -33.75 -1.54
CA GLY A 274 -2.79 -33.37 -1.19
C GLY A 274 -3.66 -33.37 -2.45
N SER A 275 -4.95 -33.72 -2.32
CA SER A 275 -5.88 -33.69 -3.47
C SER A 275 -6.10 -32.24 -3.90
N PRO A 276 -5.62 -31.81 -5.08
CA PRO A 276 -5.77 -30.44 -5.55
C PRO A 276 -7.23 -30.14 -5.89
N THR A 277 -7.60 -28.88 -5.70
CA THR A 277 -8.87 -28.32 -6.17
C THR A 277 -8.80 -27.90 -7.65
N LEU A 278 -9.94 -27.56 -8.24
CA LEU A 278 -9.98 -26.99 -9.60
C LEU A 278 -9.10 -25.74 -9.70
N ASP A 279 -9.18 -24.84 -8.71
CA ASP A 279 -8.39 -23.60 -8.71
C ASP A 279 -6.90 -23.88 -8.58
N ASP A 280 -6.51 -24.87 -7.78
CA ASP A 280 -5.12 -25.33 -7.72
C ASP A 280 -4.66 -25.79 -9.11
N CYS A 281 -5.44 -26.65 -9.77
CA CYS A 281 -5.08 -27.19 -11.09
C CYS A 281 -5.15 -26.17 -12.24
N ARG A 282 -5.90 -25.08 -12.10
CA ARG A 282 -5.89 -23.95 -13.04
C ARG A 282 -4.67 -23.06 -12.88
N LEU A 283 -4.14 -22.96 -11.67
CA LEU A 283 -3.01 -22.08 -11.33
C LEU A 283 -1.66 -22.76 -11.48
N VAL A 284 -1.59 -24.09 -11.53
CA VAL A 284 -0.33 -24.77 -11.83
C VAL A 284 0.09 -24.41 -13.26
N VAL A 285 1.14 -23.60 -13.38
CA VAL A 285 1.84 -23.39 -14.65
C VAL A 285 2.53 -24.71 -15.00
N GLN A 286 1.86 -25.51 -15.81
CA GLN A 286 2.36 -26.80 -16.24
C GLN A 286 3.07 -26.67 -17.59
N GLY A 287 4.13 -27.46 -17.77
CA GLY A 287 4.87 -27.56 -19.02
C GLY A 287 4.46 -28.81 -19.81
N THR A 288 4.93 -28.92 -21.04
CA THR A 288 4.81 -30.15 -21.85
C THR A 288 5.84 -31.23 -21.46
N GLU A 289 6.45 -31.08 -20.27
CA GLU A 289 7.52 -31.95 -19.79
C GLU A 289 6.95 -33.26 -19.24
N ALA A 290 7.74 -34.33 -19.40
CA ALA A 290 7.40 -35.63 -18.87
C ALA A 290 7.52 -35.65 -17.34
N VAL A 291 6.56 -36.27 -16.65
CA VAL A 291 6.63 -36.49 -15.20
C VAL A 291 7.23 -37.87 -14.94
N ALA A 292 8.42 -37.90 -14.33
CA ALA A 292 9.05 -39.15 -13.91
C ALA A 292 8.35 -39.75 -12.70
N LEU A 293 7.90 -41.01 -12.82
CA LEU A 293 7.18 -41.69 -11.74
C LEU A 293 8.10 -42.38 -10.72
N ALA A 294 9.39 -42.51 -11.03
CA ALA A 294 10.36 -43.18 -10.17
C ALA A 294 10.52 -42.53 -8.77
N GLU A 295 10.19 -41.24 -8.66
CA GLU A 295 10.30 -40.47 -7.41
C GLU A 295 8.94 -40.26 -6.71
N LEU A 296 7.86 -40.78 -7.30
CA LEU A 296 6.49 -40.59 -6.79
C LEU A 296 6.01 -41.85 -6.08
N ALA A 297 5.35 -41.66 -4.94
CA ALA A 297 4.70 -42.75 -4.22
C ALA A 297 3.25 -42.93 -4.71
N PRO A 298 2.69 -44.15 -4.67
CA PRO A 298 1.25 -44.33 -4.79
C PRO A 298 0.52 -43.42 -3.78
N GLY A 299 -0.46 -42.66 -4.27
CA GLY A 299 -1.16 -41.59 -3.55
C GLY A 299 -0.74 -40.17 -3.96
N SER A 300 0.34 -40.00 -4.71
CA SER A 300 0.74 -38.69 -5.26
C SER A 300 -0.29 -38.18 -6.26
N TYR A 301 -0.53 -36.87 -6.21
CA TYR A 301 -1.44 -36.17 -7.11
C TYR A 301 -0.67 -35.32 -8.13
N PHE A 302 -1.27 -35.17 -9.30
CA PHE A 302 -0.83 -34.27 -10.35
C PHE A 302 -2.04 -33.62 -10.98
N CYS A 303 -1.90 -32.35 -11.32
CA CYS A 303 -2.90 -31.65 -12.11
C CYS A 303 -2.61 -31.89 -13.59
N TYR A 304 -3.62 -31.80 -14.43
CA TYR A 304 -3.46 -31.79 -15.87
C TYR A 304 -4.42 -30.80 -16.52
N GLN A 305 -4.12 -30.41 -17.75
CA GLN A 305 -5.06 -29.78 -18.66
C GLN A 305 -5.16 -30.63 -19.93
N THR A 306 -6.36 -30.94 -20.37
CA THR A 306 -6.59 -31.70 -21.61
C THR A 306 -6.34 -30.84 -22.84
N ASP A 307 -6.26 -31.45 -24.03
CA ASP A 307 -6.12 -30.73 -25.30
C ASP A 307 -7.30 -29.79 -25.62
N GLN A 308 -8.47 -30.03 -25.01
CA GLN A 308 -9.64 -29.16 -25.05
C GLN A 308 -9.62 -28.05 -23.99
N GLY A 309 -8.53 -27.93 -23.22
CA GLY A 309 -8.34 -26.89 -22.21
C GLY A 309 -9.04 -27.18 -20.89
N MET A 310 -9.56 -28.39 -20.67
CA MET A 310 -10.25 -28.75 -19.43
C MET A 310 -9.26 -29.16 -18.36
N ALA A 311 -9.38 -28.56 -17.17
CA ALA A 311 -8.51 -28.89 -16.05
C ALA A 311 -8.99 -30.18 -15.37
N GLY A 312 -8.05 -30.93 -14.84
CA GLY A 312 -8.33 -32.13 -14.07
C GLY A 312 -7.23 -32.47 -13.09
N VAL A 313 -7.54 -33.44 -12.24
CA VAL A 313 -6.61 -34.04 -11.29
C VAL A 313 -6.50 -35.52 -11.58
N ALA A 314 -5.27 -36.03 -11.52
CA ALA A 314 -5.03 -37.46 -11.47
C ALA A 314 -4.14 -37.84 -10.30
N ARG A 315 -4.39 -39.04 -9.78
CA ARG A 315 -3.73 -39.64 -8.63
C ARG A 315 -3.11 -40.95 -9.07
N LEU A 316 -1.83 -41.13 -8.77
CA LEU A 316 -1.16 -42.40 -8.95
C LEU A 316 -1.69 -43.40 -7.91
N ALA A 317 -2.62 -44.27 -8.29
CA ALA A 317 -3.26 -45.20 -7.38
C ALA A 317 -2.38 -46.43 -7.09
N ASP A 318 -1.65 -46.90 -8.11
CA ASP A 318 -0.71 -48.01 -8.01
C ASP A 318 0.44 -47.86 -9.01
N LEU A 319 1.61 -48.39 -8.66
CA LEU A 319 2.81 -48.42 -9.49
C LEU A 319 3.52 -49.76 -9.25
N ASN A 320 3.61 -50.58 -10.30
CA ASN A 320 4.26 -51.89 -10.25
C ASN A 320 5.28 -52.03 -11.40
N GLN A 321 5.86 -53.21 -11.58
CA GLN A 321 6.87 -53.46 -12.61
C GLN A 321 6.33 -53.47 -14.04
N ASP A 322 5.02 -53.71 -14.21
CA ASP A 322 4.37 -53.89 -15.50
C ASP A 322 3.68 -52.61 -16.00
N GLY A 323 3.26 -51.73 -15.08
CA GLY A 323 2.60 -50.47 -15.40
C GLY A 323 2.11 -49.70 -14.17
N ILE A 324 1.09 -48.86 -14.39
CA ILE A 324 0.51 -48.00 -13.35
C ILE A 324 -1.02 -48.09 -13.33
N ARG A 325 -1.62 -47.68 -12.21
CA ARG A 325 -3.04 -47.32 -12.14
C ARG A 325 -3.19 -45.84 -11.80
N LEU A 326 -4.02 -45.14 -12.56
CA LEU A 326 -4.39 -43.75 -12.30
C LEU A 326 -5.87 -43.65 -11.95
N ASP A 327 -6.19 -42.88 -10.92
CA ASP A 327 -7.55 -42.35 -10.70
C ASP A 327 -7.56 -40.91 -11.23
N PHE A 328 -8.54 -40.54 -12.07
CA PHE A 328 -8.60 -39.20 -12.66
C PHE A 328 -10.00 -38.59 -12.55
N ASN A 329 -10.04 -37.27 -12.57
CA ASN A 329 -11.25 -36.46 -12.55
C ASN A 329 -11.02 -35.17 -13.35
N THR A 330 -11.68 -35.06 -14.50
CA THR A 330 -11.71 -33.88 -15.35
C THR A 330 -12.96 -33.07 -15.02
N TRP A 331 -12.79 -31.78 -14.76
CA TRP A 331 -13.91 -30.88 -14.47
C TRP A 331 -14.41 -30.21 -15.76
N SER A 332 -15.74 -30.12 -15.92
CA SER A 332 -16.32 -29.18 -16.88
C SER A 332 -16.33 -27.78 -16.27
N VAL A 333 -16.04 -26.79 -17.10
CA VAL A 333 -16.13 -25.38 -16.75
C VAL A 333 -17.42 -24.83 -17.33
N PRO A 334 -18.40 -24.41 -16.50
CA PRO A 334 -19.45 -23.49 -16.95
C PRO A 334 -18.89 -22.10 -17.25
#